data_AF-A0A7J8VS49-F1
#
_entry.id   AF-A0A7J8VS49-F1
#
_cell.length_a   1.000
_cell.length_b   1.000
_cell.length_c   1.000
_cell.angle_alpha   90.00
_cell.angle_beta   90.00
_cell.angle_gamma   90.00
#
_symmetry.space_group_name_H-M   'P 1'
#
loop_
_entity.id
_entity.type
_entity.pdbx_description
1 polymer ?
#
loop_
_entity_poly.entity_id
_entity_poly.type
_entity_poly.pdbx_seq_one_letter_code
_entity_poly.pdbx_strand_id
1 'polypeptide(L)'
;MKQLINYYVREKYTLRYTGGMVPDVNQIIVKEKGIFTNVASPSAKAKLRLLFEVAPLGFLIEKAGGYSSDGQKSVLDKVIENLDDRTQVAYGSKNEIIRFEETLYGSSRLNAGVPVGATA
;
A
#
# COMPACT_ATOMS: atom_id res chain seq x y z
N MET A 1 -7.56 -10.68 4.72
CA MET A 1 -6.16 -10.78 5.23
C MET A 1 -5.57 -12.18 5.11
N LYS A 2 -6.09 -13.22 5.78
CA LYS A 2 -5.50 -14.58 5.72
C LYS A 2 -5.30 -15.09 4.28
N GLN A 3 -6.27 -14.85 3.39
CA GLN A 3 -6.17 -15.23 1.98
C GLN A 3 -4.99 -14.56 1.26
N LEU A 4 -4.75 -13.27 1.50
CA LEU A 4 -3.65 -12.51 0.88
C LEU A 4 -2.28 -13.04 1.32
N ILE A 5 -2.12 -13.28 2.62
CA ILE A 5 -0.87 -13.83 3.16
C ILE A 5 -0.65 -15.27 2.68
N ASN A 6 -1.70 -16.09 2.67
CA ASN A 6 -1.63 -17.46 2.14
C ASN A 6 -1.23 -17.48 0.66
N TYR A 7 -1.67 -16.50 -0.13
CA TYR A 7 -1.23 -16.32 -1.50
C TYR A 7 0.29 -16.11 -1.56
N TYR A 8 0.85 -15.14 -0.82
CA TYR A 8 2.29 -14.89 -0.80
C TYR A 8 3.11 -16.12 -0.38
N VAL A 9 2.62 -16.87 0.62
CA VAL A 9 3.25 -18.10 1.09
C VAL A 9 3.23 -19.19 0.02
N ARG A 10 2.10 -19.35 -0.68
CA ARG A 10 1.94 -20.34 -1.76
C ARG A 10 2.86 -20.03 -2.94
N GLU A 11 2.92 -18.77 -3.36
CA GLU A 11 3.77 -18.30 -4.46
C GLU A 11 5.24 -18.11 -4.05
N LYS A 12 5.63 -18.52 -2.84
CA LYS A 12 7.03 -18.52 -2.34
C LYS A 12 7.68 -17.13 -2.32
N TYR A 13 6.94 -16.10 -1.93
CA TYR A 13 7.48 -14.75 -1.81
C TYR A 13 8.51 -14.68 -0.68
N THR A 14 9.57 -13.88 -0.88
CA THR A 14 10.58 -13.66 0.17
C THR A 14 10.06 -12.69 1.23
N LEU A 15 9.92 -13.17 2.46
CA LEU A 15 9.57 -12.33 3.60
C LEU A 15 10.76 -11.45 4.03
N ARG A 16 10.55 -10.14 4.07
CA ARG A 16 11.45 -9.16 4.68
C ARG A 16 10.62 -8.09 5.37
N TYR A 17 10.62 -8.12 6.70
CA TYR A 17 9.85 -7.20 7.54
C TYR A 17 10.64 -6.91 8.82
N THR A 18 11.06 -5.66 8.98
CA THR A 18 11.83 -5.19 10.14
C THR A 18 10.93 -4.55 11.20
N GLY A 19 9.71 -4.16 10.83
CA GLY A 19 8.82 -3.38 11.67
C GLY A 19 9.07 -1.87 11.61
N GLY A 20 10.13 -1.44 10.91
CA GLY A 20 10.39 -0.05 10.57
C GLY A 20 9.84 0.28 9.19
N MET A 21 8.95 1.27 9.09
CA MET A 21 8.37 1.71 7.81
C MET A 21 9.44 2.12 6.79
N VAL A 22 10.44 2.91 7.22
CA VAL A 22 11.49 3.43 6.34
C VAL A 22 12.26 2.31 5.63
N PRO A 23 12.92 1.35 6.31
CA PRO A 23 13.65 0.28 5.63
C PRO A 23 12.74 -0.67 4.83
N ASP A 24 11.53 -0.96 5.35
CA ASP A 24 10.61 -1.91 4.72
C ASP A 24 9.99 -1.36 3.42
N VAL A 25 9.82 -0.04 3.31
CA VAL A 25 9.37 0.64 2.09
C VAL A 25 10.54 0.96 1.16
N ASN A 26 11.70 1.37 1.70
CA ASN A 26 12.89 1.66 0.90
C ASN A 26 13.33 0.46 0.05
N GLN A 27 13.25 -0.77 0.60
CA GLN A 27 13.57 -1.97 -0.19
C GLN A 27 12.66 -2.18 -1.41
N ILE A 28 11.43 -1.65 -1.41
CA ILE A 28 10.51 -1.74 -2.55
C ILE A 28 11.00 -0.81 -3.65
N ILE A 29 11.38 0.41 -3.28
CA ILE A 29 11.95 1.41 -4.20
C ILE A 29 13.25 0.89 -4.80
N VAL A 30 14.20 0.47 -3.96
CA VAL A 30 15.54 0.01 -4.40
C VAL A 30 15.48 -1.25 -5.27
N LYS A 31 14.54 -2.17 -5.00
CA LYS A 31 14.40 -3.42 -5.77
C LYS A 31 13.41 -3.29 -6.93
N GLU A 32 12.75 -2.14 -7.06
CA GLU A 32 11.67 -1.86 -8.02
C GLU A 32 10.54 -2.90 -8.00
N LYS A 33 10.39 -3.62 -6.89
CA LYS A 33 9.41 -4.71 -6.73
C LYS A 33 9.09 -5.00 -5.27
N GLY A 34 7.94 -5.63 -5.06
CA GLY A 34 7.47 -6.09 -3.76
C GLY A 34 6.23 -5.35 -3.31
N ILE A 35 5.80 -5.69 -2.10
CA ILE A 35 4.59 -5.19 -1.47
C ILE A 35 4.82 -5.07 0.03
N PHE A 36 4.46 -3.92 0.59
CA PHE A 36 4.33 -3.68 2.02
C PHE A 36 2.85 -3.54 2.33
N THR A 37 2.36 -4.22 3.37
CA THR A 37 0.97 -4.10 3.81
C THR A 37 0.89 -3.97 5.32
N ASN A 38 0.18 -2.96 5.81
CA ASN A 38 -0.22 -2.80 7.20
C ASN A 38 -1.73 -2.57 7.23
N VAL A 39 -2.49 -3.57 7.69
CA VAL A 39 -3.95 -3.62 7.58
C VAL A 39 -4.58 -3.64 8.95
N ALA A 40 -5.66 -2.90 9.11
CA ALA A 40 -6.43 -2.88 10.34
C ALA A 40 -7.34 -4.12 10.44
N SER A 41 -7.64 -4.54 11.66
CA SER A 41 -8.65 -5.55 11.96
C SER A 41 -9.49 -5.09 13.17
N PRO A 42 -10.64 -5.73 13.45
CA PRO A 42 -11.42 -5.41 14.64
C PRO A 42 -10.63 -5.52 15.95
N SER A 43 -9.63 -6.40 15.99
CA SER A 43 -8.74 -6.60 17.15
C SER A 43 -7.45 -5.79 17.10
N ALA A 44 -7.09 -5.21 15.96
CA ALA A 44 -5.86 -4.45 15.76
C ALA A 44 -6.13 -3.17 14.96
N LYS A 45 -6.19 -2.03 15.65
CA LYS A 45 -6.40 -0.72 15.03
C LYS A 45 -5.21 -0.33 14.15
N ALA A 46 -5.47 0.52 13.14
CA ALA A 46 -4.43 1.14 12.33
C ALA A 46 -3.44 1.89 13.23
N LYS A 47 -2.14 1.67 13.02
CA LYS A 47 -1.07 2.25 13.84
C LYS A 47 -0.40 3.47 13.20
N LEU A 48 -0.39 3.51 11.87
CA LEU A 48 0.42 4.44 11.08
C LEU A 48 -0.32 5.76 10.88
N ARG A 49 0.36 6.88 11.14
CA ARG A 49 -0.19 8.22 11.02
C ARG A 49 -0.16 8.69 9.57
N LEU A 50 -1.30 9.21 9.09
CA LEU A 50 -1.47 9.63 7.71
C LEU A 50 -0.47 10.72 7.34
N LEU A 51 -0.45 11.81 8.13
CA LEU A 51 0.38 12.98 7.85
C LEU A 51 1.89 12.69 7.94
N PHE A 52 2.31 11.98 8.98
CA PHE A 52 3.74 11.88 9.33
C PHE A 52 4.46 10.71 8.67
N GLU A 53 3.73 9.67 8.29
CA GLU A 53 4.35 8.43 7.83
C GLU A 53 3.77 7.96 6.50
N VAL A 54 2.43 7.94 6.38
CA VAL A 54 1.78 7.32 5.24
C VAL A 54 1.86 8.20 3.99
N ALA A 55 1.43 9.46 4.07
CA ALA A 55 1.46 10.36 2.92
C ALA A 55 2.89 10.62 2.40
N PRO A 56 3.91 10.89 3.24
CA PRO A 56 5.28 11.07 2.76
C PRO A 56 5.84 9.84 2.03
N LEU A 57 5.63 8.63 2.56
CA LEU A 57 6.10 7.41 1.90
C LEU A 57 5.29 7.06 0.65
N GLY A 58 3.97 7.34 0.68
CA GLY A 58 3.11 7.24 -0.51
C GLY A 58 3.61 8.11 -1.64
N PHE A 59 4.02 9.35 -1.34
CA PHE A 59 4.58 10.27 -2.33
C PHE A 59 5.87 9.70 -2.96
N LEU A 60 6.80 9.20 -2.14
CA LEU A 60 8.04 8.59 -2.64
C LEU A 60 7.77 7.37 -3.54
N ILE A 61 6.86 6.49 -3.11
CA ILE A 61 6.51 5.27 -3.86
C ILE A 61 5.87 5.61 -5.21
N GLU A 62 4.90 6.53 -5.22
CA GLU A 62 4.20 6.90 -6.47
C GLU A 62 5.12 7.65 -7.42
N LYS A 63 6.04 8.49 -6.92
CA LYS A 63 7.08 9.12 -7.74
C LYS A 63 8.12 8.13 -8.28
N ALA A 64 8.29 6.99 -7.61
CA ALA A 64 9.11 5.89 -8.11
C ALA A 64 8.35 4.96 -9.10
N GLY A 65 7.12 5.30 -9.51
CA GLY A 65 6.31 4.50 -10.43
C GLY A 65 5.55 3.33 -9.76
N GLY A 66 5.61 3.25 -8.43
CA GLY A 66 4.78 2.35 -7.63
C GLY A 66 3.39 2.91 -7.37
N TYR A 67 2.63 2.20 -6.56
CA TYR A 67 1.25 2.55 -6.20
C TYR A 67 1.07 2.44 -4.69
N SER A 68 0.26 3.36 -4.15
CA SER A 68 -0.19 3.31 -2.76
C SER A 68 -1.69 3.03 -2.70
N SER A 69 -2.16 2.40 -1.62
CA SER A 69 -3.59 2.19 -1.39
C SER A 69 -3.92 2.10 0.10
N ASP A 70 -5.03 2.72 0.51
CA ASP A 70 -5.66 2.45 1.82
C ASP A 70 -6.66 1.29 1.78
N GLY A 71 -6.81 0.64 0.62
CA GLY A 71 -7.81 -0.38 0.33
C GLY A 71 -8.87 0.08 -0.65
N GLN A 72 -9.11 1.38 -0.75
CA GLN A 72 -10.15 1.96 -1.61
C GLN A 72 -9.65 3.12 -2.50
N LYS A 73 -8.63 3.87 -2.06
CA LYS A 73 -8.05 5.00 -2.79
C LYS A 73 -6.54 5.11 -2.56
N SER A 74 -5.85 5.96 -3.34
CA SER A 74 -4.45 6.29 -3.04
C SER A 74 -4.37 6.97 -1.68
N VAL A 75 -3.28 6.72 -0.95
CA VAL A 75 -3.08 7.41 0.33
C VAL A 75 -2.85 8.91 0.15
N LEU A 76 -2.45 9.36 -1.05
CA LEU A 76 -2.28 10.76 -1.39
C LEU A 76 -3.62 11.48 -1.65
N ASP A 77 -4.67 10.73 -1.97
CA ASP A 77 -6.02 11.27 -2.16
C ASP A 77 -6.81 11.38 -0.84
N LYS A 78 -6.19 11.01 0.29
CA LYS A 78 -6.83 11.10 1.61
C LYS A 78 -6.67 12.50 2.18
N VAL A 79 -7.80 13.16 2.45
CA VAL A 79 -7.83 14.41 3.22
C VAL A 79 -7.45 14.11 4.66
N ILE A 80 -6.61 14.97 5.23
CA ILE A 80 -6.17 14.90 6.63
C ILE A 80 -7.11 15.81 7.43
N GLU A 81 -7.94 15.24 8.29
CA GLU A 81 -8.87 15.98 9.13
C GLU A 81 -8.21 16.32 10.47
N ASN A 82 -7.38 15.41 11.00
CA ASN A 82 -6.65 15.59 12.26
C ASN A 82 -5.18 15.18 12.12
N LEU A 83 -4.33 15.78 12.96
CA LEU A 83 -2.90 15.46 12.98
C LEU A 83 -2.61 14.00 13.37
N ASP A 84 -3.45 13.36 14.18
CA ASP A 84 -3.29 11.96 14.61
C ASP A 84 -4.15 10.98 13.79
N ASP A 85 -4.65 11.38 12.61
CA ASP A 85 -5.39 10.47 11.73
C ASP A 85 -4.51 9.27 11.37
N ARG A 86 -5.07 8.06 11.55
CA ARG A 86 -4.39 6.81 11.24
C ARG A 86 -5.07 6.08 10.11
N THR A 87 -4.28 5.41 9.27
CA THR A 87 -4.82 4.60 8.18
C THR A 87 -4.04 3.30 8.04
N GLN A 88 -4.74 2.27 7.57
CA GLN A 88 -4.07 1.15 6.94
C GLN A 88 -3.46 1.58 5.61
N VAL A 89 -2.46 0.82 5.14
CA VAL A 89 -1.79 1.12 3.88
C VAL A 89 -1.17 -0.11 3.23
N ALA A 90 -1.15 -0.10 1.91
CA ALA A 90 -0.28 -0.91 1.08
C ALA A 90 0.58 -0.03 0.16
N TYR A 91 1.84 -0.43 -0.06
CA TYR A 91 2.76 0.17 -1.03
C TYR A 91 3.39 -0.93 -1.88
N GLY A 92 3.42 -0.78 -3.19
CA GLY A 92 4.05 -1.78 -4.04
C GLY A 92 3.87 -1.56 -5.52
N SER A 93 4.11 -2.62 -6.29
CA SER A 93 3.84 -2.63 -7.72
C SER A 93 2.33 -2.65 -8.02
N LYS A 94 1.94 -2.24 -9.22
CA LYS A 94 0.54 -2.15 -9.65
C LYS A 94 -0.25 -3.43 -9.38
N ASN A 95 0.29 -4.58 -9.80
CA ASN A 95 -0.40 -5.86 -9.69
C ASN A 95 -0.56 -6.32 -8.23
N GLU A 96 0.39 -5.99 -7.36
CA GLU A 96 0.30 -6.31 -5.94
C GLU A 96 -0.72 -5.43 -5.22
N ILE A 97 -0.84 -4.16 -5.61
CA ILE A 97 -1.90 -3.26 -5.10
C ILE A 97 -3.28 -3.70 -5.60
N ILE A 98 -3.42 -4.09 -6.87
CA ILE A 98 -4.67 -4.68 -7.39
C ILE A 98 -5.07 -5.89 -6.56
N ARG A 99 -4.13 -6.82 -6.35
CA ARG A 99 -4.37 -8.02 -5.56
C ARG A 99 -4.77 -7.69 -4.13
N PHE A 100 -4.11 -6.71 -3.51
CA PHE A 100 -4.43 -6.23 -2.17
C PHE A 100 -5.87 -5.71 -2.09
N GLU A 101 -6.27 -4.82 -3.01
CA GLU A 101 -7.61 -4.25 -3.06
C GLU A 101 -8.67 -5.34 -3.33
N GLU A 102 -8.48 -6.19 -4.33
CA GLU A 102 -9.40 -7.30 -4.66
C GLU A 102 -9.56 -8.30 -3.51
N THR A 103 -8.46 -8.69 -2.87
CA THR A 103 -8.51 -9.72 -1.81
C THR A 103 -9.14 -9.21 -0.53
N LEU A 104 -9.08 -7.90 -0.25
CA LEU A 104 -9.65 -7.32 0.96
C LEU A 104 -11.03 -6.70 0.74
N TYR A 105 -11.31 -6.19 -0.45
CA TYR A 105 -12.50 -5.38 -0.75
C TYR A 105 -13.31 -5.89 -1.95
N GLY A 106 -12.89 -6.98 -2.59
CA GLY A 106 -13.63 -7.65 -3.67
C GLY A 106 -13.51 -7.00 -5.05
N SER A 107 -12.94 -5.81 -5.14
CA SER A 107 -12.66 -5.11 -6.40
C SER A 107 -11.44 -4.21 -6.25
N SER A 108 -10.76 -3.91 -7.36
CA SER A 108 -9.68 -2.93 -7.39
C SER A 108 -10.06 -1.76 -8.29
N ARG A 109 -9.81 -0.54 -7.79
CA ARG A 109 -9.97 0.69 -8.57
C ARG A 109 -8.95 0.81 -9.71
N LEU A 110 -7.81 0.10 -9.61
CA LEU A 110 -6.74 0.16 -10.60
C LEU A 110 -7.00 -0.74 -11.83
N ASN A 111 -8.03 -1.59 -11.79
CA ASN A 111 -8.48 -2.39 -12.93
C ASN A 111 -9.39 -1.61 -13.89
N ALA A 112 -10.06 -0.57 -13.41
CA ALA A 112 -10.79 0.35 -14.27
C ALA A 112 -9.75 1.20 -15.03
N GLY A 113 -9.50 0.84 -16.29
CA GLY A 113 -8.41 1.39 -17.11
C GLY A 113 -8.31 2.92 -17.05
N VAL A 114 -7.23 3.40 -16.45
CA VAL A 114 -6.74 4.75 -16.68
C VAL A 114 -5.49 4.62 -17.56
N PRO A 115 -5.48 5.21 -18.77
CA PRO A 115 -4.25 5.30 -19.55
C PRO A 115 -3.27 6.15 -18.77
N VAL A 116 -2.07 5.61 -18.56
CA VAL A 116 -0.93 6.38 -18.04
C VAL A 116 -0.53 7.36 -19.14
N GLY A 117 -0.96 8.62 -19.01
CA GLY A 117 -0.54 9.73 -19.86
C GLY A 117 -1.68 10.55 -20.46
N ALA A 118 -2.14 11.57 -19.74
CA ALA A 118 -2.61 12.84 -20.30
C ALA A 118 -2.67 13.90 -19.19
N THR A 119 -2.14 15.09 -19.49
CA THR A 119 -2.01 16.32 -18.66
C THR A 119 -0.78 16.34 -17.75
N ALA A 120 0.21 17.23 -17.92
CA ALA A 120 0.45 18.33 -18.87
C ALA A 120 1.96 18.43 -19.15
#